data_AF-A0AAJ0XJR1-F1
#
_entry.id   AF-A0AAJ0XJR1-F1
#
_cell.length_a   1.000
_cell.length_b   1.000
_cell.length_c   1.000
_cell.angle_alpha   90.00
_cell.angle_beta   90.00
_cell.angle_gamma   90.00
#
_symmetry.space_group_name_H-M   'P 1'
#
loop_
_entity.id
_entity.type
_entity.pdbx_description
1 polymer ?
#
loop_
_entity_poly.entity_id
_entity_poly.type
_entity_poly.pdbx_seq_one_letter_code
_entity_poly.pdbx_strand_id
1 'polypeptide(L)' 'MSIKLVGTWVLGALLLLAGTWIIQNLKYEVGVTELSYTLAALVAFILFLLAGLAWISVAVATRRDLV' A
#
# COMPACT_ATOMS: atom_id res chain seq x y z
N MET A 1 16.42 -12.78 9.76
CA MET A 1 15.40 -11.73 9.55
C MET A 1 14.51 -11.68 10.79
N SER A 2 14.46 -10.55 11.50
CA SER A 2 13.67 -10.42 12.74
C SER A 2 12.17 -10.53 12.47
N ILE A 3 11.39 -11.04 13.44
CA ILE A 3 9.92 -11.12 13.37
C ILE A 3 9.28 -9.75 13.09
N LYS A 4 9.89 -8.67 13.61
CA LYS A 4 9.46 -7.30 13.37
C LYS A 4 9.56 -6.93 11.89
N LEU A 5 10.66 -7.36 11.26
CA LEU A 5 10.94 -7.08 9.85
C LEU A 5 9.99 -7.84 8.91
N VAL A 6 9.72 -9.10 9.24
CA VAL A 6 8.72 -9.91 8.54
C VAL A 6 7.33 -9.28 8.67
N GLY A 7 6.97 -8.83 9.90
CA GLY A 7 5.71 -8.13 10.14
C GLY A 7 5.55 -6.86 9.30
N THR A 8 6.58 -6.02 9.23
CA THR A 8 6.56 -4.81 8.38
C THR A 8 6.45 -5.15 6.90
N TRP A 9 7.11 -6.21 6.44
CA TRP A 9 7.00 -6.65 5.05
C TRP A 9 5.59 -7.15 4.70
N VAL A 10 4.99 -7.96 5.57
CA VAL A 10 3.62 -8.46 5.42
C VAL A 10 2.62 -7.31 5.46
N LEU A 11 2.81 -6.33 6.35
CA LEU A 11 1.98 -5.13 6.39
C LEU A 11 2.01 -4.39 5.05
N GLY A 12 3.19 -4.23 4.43
CA GLY A 12 3.32 -3.66 3.10
C GLY A 12 2.50 -4.41 2.04
N ALA A 13 2.53 -5.75 2.08
CA ALA A 13 1.74 -6.58 1.17
C ALA A 13 0.22 -6.41 1.37
N LEU A 14 -0.24 -6.30 2.62
CA LEU A 14 -1.65 -6.04 2.93
C LEU A 14 -2.11 -4.66 2.44
N LEU A 15 -1.27 -3.64 2.60
CA LEU A 15 -1.55 -2.30 2.09
C LEU A 15 -1.63 -2.29 0.56
N LEU A 16 -0.71 -2.99 -0.11
CA LEU A 16 -0.74 -3.15 -1.56
C LEU A 16 -2.03 -3.85 -2.01
N LEU A 17 -2.40 -4.95 -1.35
CA LEU A 17 -3.64 -5.68 -1.64
C LEU A 17 -4.89 -4.80 -1.46
N ALA A 18 -4.95 -4.01 -0.39
CA ALA A 18 -6.06 -3.10 -0.16
C ALA A 18 -6.15 -2.02 -1.25
N GLY A 19 -5.03 -1.42 -1.64
CA GLY A 19 -4.99 -0.43 -2.71
C GLY A 19 -5.40 -1.00 -4.07
N THR A 20 -4.91 -2.20 -4.43
CA THR A 20 -5.28 -2.86 -5.69
C THR A 20 -6.75 -3.25 -5.70
N TRP A 21 -7.28 -3.72 -4.57
CA TRP A 21 -8.69 -4.06 -4.46
C TRP A 21 -9.61 -2.85 -4.69
N ILE A 22 -9.26 -1.68 -4.13
CA ILE A 22 -9.98 -0.42 -4.38
C ILE A 22 -9.98 -0.09 -5.88
N ILE A 23 -8.81 -0.04 -6.51
CA ILE A 23 -8.71 0.35 -7.94
C ILE A 23 -9.45 -0.63 -8.85
N GLN A 24 -9.38 -1.93 -8.58
CA GLN A 24 -10.07 -2.95 -9.38
C GLN A 24 -11.60 -2.85 -9.29
N ASN A 25 -12.14 -2.31 -8.20
CA ASN A 25 -13.58 -2.10 -8.02
C ASN A 25 -14.01 -0.67 -8.31
N LEU A 26 -13.06 0.22 -8.64
CA LEU A 26 -13.34 1.61 -8.91
C LEU A 26 -13.93 1.76 -10.31
N LYS A 27 -15.25 1.94 -10.39
CA LYS A 27 -15.97 2.17 -11.64
C LYS A 27 -16.66 3.51 -11.63
N TYR A 28 -16.53 4.24 -12.73
CA TYR A 28 -17.24 5.50 -12.92
C TYR A 28 -18.63 5.20 -13.51
N GLU A 29 -19.58 4.87 -12.63
CA GLU A 29 -20.96 4.52 -12.99
C GLU A 29 -21.95 5.61 -12.58
N VAL A 30 -23.17 5.52 -13.11
CA VAL A 30 -24.25 6.47 -12.83
C VAL A 30 -24.55 6.49 -11.33
N GLY A 31 -24.43 7.66 -10.70
CA GLY A 31 -24.63 7.85 -9.26
C GLY A 31 -23.33 8.01 -8.45
N VAL A 32 -22.16 7.83 -9.08
CA VAL A 32 -20.87 8.15 -8.48
C VAL A 32 -20.50 9.60 -8.80
N THR A 33 -20.19 10.40 -7.78
CA THR A 33 -19.72 11.77 -7.99
C THR A 33 -18.22 11.78 -8.31
N GLU A 34 -17.76 12.75 -9.10
CA GLU A 34 -16.33 12.93 -9.40
C GLU A 34 -15.48 13.02 -8.13
N LEU A 35 -16.02 13.67 -7.09
CA LEU A 35 -15.34 13.82 -5.81
C LEU A 35 -15.14 12.48 -5.10
N SER A 36 -16.18 11.63 -5.03
CA SER A 36 -16.05 10.33 -4.35
C SER A 36 -15.13 9.38 -5.11
N TYR A 37 -15.19 9.40 -6.45
CA TYR A 37 -14.26 8.65 -7.30
C TYR A 37 -12.81 9.08 -7.08
N THR A 38 -12.56 10.40 -7.12
CA THR A 38 -11.21 10.96 -6.95
C THR A 38 -10.66 10.68 -5.55
N LEU A 39 -11.48 10.79 -4.51
CA LEU A 39 -11.06 10.45 -3.14
C LEU A 39 -10.71 8.97 -3.01
N ALA A 40 -11.50 8.06 -3.57
CA ALA A 40 -11.18 6.63 -3.53
C ALA A 40 -9.86 6.30 -4.26
N ALA A 41 -9.62 6.93 -5.42
CA ALA A 41 -8.35 6.82 -6.13
C ALA A 41 -7.17 7.38 -5.31
N LEU A 42 -7.35 8.51 -4.62
CA LEU A 42 -6.34 9.10 -3.75
C LEU A 42 -6.00 8.20 -2.56
N VAL A 43 -7.00 7.58 -1.94
CA VAL A 43 -6.78 6.61 -0.86
C VAL A 43 -5.97 5.41 -1.36
N ALA A 44 -6.31 4.84 -2.52
CA ALA A 44 -5.54 3.75 -3.10
C ALA A 44 -4.09 4.15 -3.40
N PHE A 45 -3.87 5.37 -3.90
CA PHE A 45 -2.54 5.90 -4.14
C PHE A 45 -1.71 6.01 -2.84
N ILE A 46 -2.29 6.53 -1.77
CA ILE A 46 -1.62 6.61 -0.45
C ILE A 46 -1.26 5.20 0.06
N LEU A 47 -2.16 4.22 -0.10
CA LEU A 47 -1.87 2.84 0.29
C LEU A 47 -0.67 2.26 -0.47
N PHE A 48 -0.53 2.55 -1.76
CA PHE A 48 0.63 2.14 -2.55
C PHE A 48 1.93 2.81 -2.08
N LEU A 49 1.89 4.10 -1.74
CA LEU A 49 3.06 4.79 -1.19
C LEU A 49 3.49 4.19 0.15
N LEU A 50 2.53 3.89 1.04
CA LEU A 50 2.82 3.27 2.34
C LEU A 50 3.35 1.84 2.18
N ALA A 51 2.81 1.07 1.24
CA ALA A 51 3.33 -0.26 0.91
C ALA A 51 4.79 -0.20 0.43
N GLY A 52 5.09 0.72 -0.50
CA GLY A 52 6.45 0.97 -0.97
C GLY A 52 7.40 1.39 0.16
N LEU A 53 6.96 2.32 1.03
CA LEU A 53 7.73 2.77 2.18
C LEU A 53 8.04 1.62 3.15
N ALA A 54 7.09 0.73 3.42
CA ALA A 54 7.28 -0.45 4.26
C ALA A 54 8.38 -1.37 3.71
N TRP A 55 8.38 -1.63 2.40
CA TRP A 55 9.39 -2.47 1.77
C TRP A 55 10.75 -1.81 1.62
N ILE A 56 10.81 -0.49 1.35
CA ILE A 56 12.07 0.27 1.41
C ILE A 56 12.67 0.18 2.82
N SER A 57 11.84 0.35 3.85
CA SER A 57 12.27 0.25 5.25
C SER A 57 12.84 -1.13 5.59
N VAL A 58 12.18 -2.20 5.11
CA VAL A 58 12.66 -3.58 5.26
C VAL A 58 13.98 -3.80 4.52
N ALA A 59 14.13 -3.31 3.30
CA ALA A 59 15.36 -3.45 2.53
C ALA A 59 16.54 -2.74 3.21
N VAL A 60 16.33 -1.50 3.69
CA VAL A 60 17.35 -0.71 4.40
C VAL A 60 17.76 -1.38 5.71
N ALA A 61 16.78 -1.85 6.50
CA ALA A 61 17.06 -2.53 7.77
C ALA A 61 17.80 -3.85 7.55
N THR A 62 17.40 -4.66 6.56
CA THR A 62 18.10 -5.90 6.20
C THR A 62 19.56 -5.61 5.83
N ARG A 63 19.82 -4.53 5.08
CA ARG A 63 21.19 -4.14 4.73
C ARG A 63 22.02 -3.72 5.94
N ARG A 64 21.42 -3.00 6.91
CA ARG A 64 22.12 -2.55 8.13
C ARG A 64 22.47 -3.70 9.07
N ASP A 65 21.63 -4.74 9.14
CA ASP A 65 21.92 -5.92 9.95
C ASP A 65 23.02 -6.83 9.35
N LEU A 66 23.38 -6.64 8.07
CA LEU A 66 24.39 -7.43 7.34
C LEU A 66 25.79 -6.79 7.30
N VAL A 67 25.93 -5.52 7.69
CA VAL A 67 27.20 -4.76 7.76
C VAL A 67 27.66 -4.69 9.19
#